data_AF-A0A2P2LDW6-F1
#
_entry.id   AF-A0A2P2LDW6-F1
#
_cell.length_a   1.000
_cell.length_b   1.000
_cell.length_c   1.000
_cell.angle_alpha   90.00
_cell.angle_beta   90.00
_cell.angle_gamma   90.00
#
_symmetry.space_group_name_H-M   'P 1'
#
loop_
_entity.id
_entity.type
_entity.pdbx_description
1 polymer ?
#
loop_
_entity_poly.entity_id
_entity_poly.type
_entity_poly.pdbx_seq_one_letter_code
_entity_poly.pdbx_strand_id
1 'polypeptide(L)' 'MQSLSKRSIQHLIEVVFPSEGVQNLISTDTDELLRIIAADKREELKIFLGEVVRFGNQSKDPQWHNLDRYFDK' A
#
# COMPACT_ATOMS: atom_id res chain seq x y z
N MET A 1 -1.75 6.01 -9.89
CA MET A 1 -2.44 5.13 -8.93
C MET A 1 -3.70 5.85 -8.48
N GLN A 2 -4.89 5.40 -8.88
CA GLN A 2 -6.04 5.69 -8.02
C GLN A 2 -5.77 4.90 -6.76
N SER A 3 -5.22 5.57 -5.74
CA SER A 3 -5.11 5.03 -4.39
C SER A 3 -6.45 4.44 -4.01
N LEU A 4 -6.46 3.56 -3.01
CA LEU A 4 -7.65 3.15 -2.27
C LEU A 4 -8.47 4.38 -1.86
N SER A 5 -9.27 4.91 -2.79
CA SER A 5 -10.20 5.98 -2.53
C SER A 5 -11.19 5.42 -1.51
N LYS A 6 -11.85 6.27 -0.72
CA LYS A 6 -12.90 5.79 0.18
C LYS A 6 -13.87 4.85 -0.54
N ARG A 7 -14.15 5.13 -1.82
CA ARG A 7 -14.95 4.29 -2.72
C ARG A 7 -14.33 2.91 -3.01
N SER A 8 -13.03 2.81 -3.23
CA SER A 8 -12.34 1.53 -3.47
C SER A 8 -12.33 0.66 -2.21
N ILE A 9 -12.12 1.25 -1.04
CA ILE A 9 -12.18 0.55 0.25
C ILE A 9 -13.62 0.07 0.52
N GLN A 10 -14.62 0.93 0.29
CA GLN A 10 -16.02 0.55 0.39
C GLN A 10 -16.37 -0.61 -0.54
N HIS A 11 -15.91 -0.57 -1.79
CA HIS A 11 -16.13 -1.67 -2.72
C HIS A 11 -15.50 -2.99 -2.24
N LEU A 12 -14.30 -2.94 -1.65
CA LEU A 12 -13.69 -4.14 -1.06
C LEU A 12 -14.55 -4.71 0.08
N ILE A 13 -14.99 -3.84 1.00
CA ILE A 13 -15.77 -4.24 2.18
C ILE A 13 -17.17 -4.74 1.81
N GLU A 14 -17.86 -4.05 0.91
CA GLU A 14 -19.28 -4.29 0.63
C GLU A 14 -19.50 -5.34 -0.47
N VAL A 15 -18.53 -5.54 -1.37
CA VAL A 15 -18.70 -6.39 -2.56
C VAL A 15 -17.71 -7.54 -2.60
N VAL A 16 -16.42 -7.27 -2.36
CA VAL A 16 -15.37 -8.28 -2.57
C VAL A 16 -15.25 -9.25 -1.39
N PHE A 17 -15.11 -8.75 -0.16
CA PHE A 17 -14.96 -9.57 1.03
C PHE A 17 -16.16 -10.48 1.33
N PRO A 18 -17.42 -10.07 1.08
CA PRO A 18 -18.57 -10.94 1.28
C PRO A 18 -18.70 -12.03 0.20
N SER A 19 -17.91 -11.98 -0.88
CA SER A 19 -18.02 -12.97 -1.95
C SER A 19 -17.57 -14.35 -1.47
N GLU A 20 -18.35 -15.38 -1.83
CA GLU A 20 -18.09 -16.77 -1.42
C GLU A 20 -16.69 -17.24 -1.83
N GLY A 21 -16.22 -16.84 -3.01
CA GLY A 21 -14.87 -17.18 -3.47
C GLY A 21 -13.78 -16.64 -2.54
N VAL A 22 -13.89 -15.37 -2.11
CA VAL A 22 -12.92 -14.77 -1.18
C VAL A 22 -13.00 -15.44 0.20
N GLN A 23 -14.22 -15.67 0.69
CA GLN A 23 -14.42 -16.29 2.00
C GLN A 23 -13.90 -17.74 2.06
N ASN A 24 -14.10 -18.51 1.00
CA ASN A 24 -13.68 -19.90 0.94
C ASN A 24 -12.18 -20.07 0.64
N LEU A 25 -11.57 -19.13 -0.09
CA LEU A 25 -10.16 -19.23 -0.49
C LEU A 25 -9.20 -18.55 0.48
N ILE A 26 -9.64 -17.52 1.19
CA ILE A 26 -8.77 -16.66 1.99
C ILE A 26 -9.20 -16.66 3.45
N SER A 27 -10.31 -16.00 3.77
CA SER A 27 -10.82 -15.92 5.14
C SER A 27 -12.25 -15.38 5.18
N THR A 28 -13.02 -15.84 6.16
CA THR A 28 -14.32 -15.26 6.53
C THR A 28 -14.17 -14.07 7.50
N ASP A 29 -13.00 -13.90 8.11
CA ASP A 29 -12.70 -12.77 9.00
C ASP A 29 -12.35 -11.53 8.17
N THR A 30 -13.24 -10.55 8.20
CA THR A 30 -13.06 -9.28 7.48
C THR A 30 -11.85 -8.49 7.99
N ASP A 31 -11.53 -8.57 9.28
CA ASP A 31 -10.37 -7.88 9.85
C ASP A 31 -9.07 -8.53 9.37
N GLU A 32 -9.05 -9.84 9.18
CA GLU A 32 -7.92 -10.55 8.58
C GLU A 32 -7.72 -10.12 7.12
N LEU A 33 -8.80 -10.11 6.32
CA LEU A 33 -8.74 -9.66 4.91
C LEU A 33 -8.24 -8.21 4.80
N LEU A 34 -8.69 -7.32 5.67
CA LEU A 34 -8.22 -5.93 5.74
C LEU A 34 -6.74 -5.84 6.11
N ARG A 35 -6.26 -6.65 7.05
CA ARG A 35 -4.83 -6.68 7.44
C ARG A 35 -3.95 -7.17 6.28
N ILE A 36 -4.38 -8.17 5.53
CA ILE A 36 -3.66 -8.68 4.35
C ILE A 36 -3.50 -7.55 3.32
N ILE A 37 -4.61 -6.91 2.92
CA ILE A 37 -4.56 -5.81 1.95
C ILE A 37 -3.72 -4.65 2.45
N ALA A 38 -3.83 -4.28 3.73
CA ALA A 38 -3.04 -3.22 4.32
C ALA A 38 -1.54 -3.54 4.32
N ALA A 39 -1.16 -4.79 4.58
CA ALA A 39 0.23 -5.24 4.53
C ALA A 39 0.78 -5.18 3.11
N ASP A 40 0.07 -5.73 2.13
CA ASP A 40 0.46 -5.71 0.72
C ASP A 40 0.65 -4.27 0.21
N LYS A 41 -0.29 -3.38 0.54
CA LYS A 41 -0.20 -1.97 0.15
C LYS A 41 0.92 -1.22 0.86
N ARG A 42 1.22 -1.56 2.10
CA ARG A 42 2.36 -0.99 2.83
C ARG A 42 3.68 -1.39 2.18
N GLU A 43 3.81 -2.64 1.72
CA GLU A 43 5.02 -3.11 1.04
C GLU A 43 5.20 -2.45 -0.33
N GLU A 44 4.12 -2.35 -1.13
CA GLU A 44 4.15 -1.58 -2.38
C GLU A 44 4.61 -0.13 -2.16
N LEU A 45 4.08 0.53 -1.12
CA LEU A 45 4.46 1.90 -0.78
C LEU A 45 5.92 1.99 -0.34
N LYS A 46 6.41 1.02 0.44
CA LYS A 46 7.81 0.97 0.89
C LYS A 46 8.77 0.86 -0.29
N ILE A 47 8.47 -0.01 -1.26
CA ILE A 47 9.25 -0.13 -2.50
C ILE A 47 9.26 1.20 -3.25
N PHE A 48 8.11 1.84 -3.41
CA PHE A 48 8.01 3.14 -4.07
C PHE A 48 8.84 4.22 -3.38
N LEU A 49 8.76 4.32 -2.05
CA LEU A 49 9.56 5.28 -1.27
C LEU A 49 11.06 5.00 -1.42
N GLY A 50 11.48 3.73 -1.41
CA GLY A 50 12.87 3.35 -1.68
C GLY A 50 13.35 3.83 -3.05
N GLU A 51 12.50 3.74 -4.07
CA GLU A 51 12.82 4.27 -5.41
C GLU A 51 12.90 5.80 -5.42
N VAL A 52 12.01 6.50 -4.71
CA VAL A 52 12.08 7.97 -4.54
C VAL A 52 13.42 8.38 -3.92
N VAL A 53 13.86 7.70 -2.85
CA VAL A 53 15.17 7.94 -2.21
C VAL A 53 16.31 7.70 -3.20
N ARG A 54 16.27 6.57 -3.92
CA ARG A 54 17.30 6.20 -4.90
C ARG A 54 17.44 7.25 -6.00
N PHE A 55 16.33 7.70 -6.57
CA PHE A 55 16.33 8.75 -7.59
C PHE A 55 16.75 10.11 -7.02
N GLY A 56 16.31 10.44 -5.80
CA GLY A 56 16.71 11.66 -5.10
C GLY A 56 18.23 11.74 -4.95
N ASN A 57 18.87 10.68 -4.48
CA ASN A 57 20.33 10.59 -4.32
C ASN A 57 21.10 10.64 -5.66
N GLN A 58 20.45 10.30 -6.78
CA GLN A 58 21.02 10.42 -8.13
C GLN A 58 20.76 11.79 -8.77
N SER A 59 19.98 12.66 -8.14
CA SER A 59 19.66 13.99 -8.65
C SER A 59 20.90 14.87 -8.70
N LYS A 60 20.97 15.75 -9.72
CA LYS A 60 22.01 16.77 -9.83
C LYS A 60 21.89 17.84 -8.74
N ASP A 61 20.70 18.00 -8.19
CA ASP A 61 20.41 19.00 -7.18
C ASP A 61 20.50 18.35 -5.78
N PRO A 62 21.48 18.74 -4.96
CA PRO A 62 21.72 18.14 -3.65
C PRO A 62 20.56 18.28 -2.66
N GLN A 63 19.59 19.18 -2.90
CA GLN A 63 18.44 19.33 -2.00
C GLN A 63 17.57 18.06 -1.95
N TRP A 64 17.65 17.20 -2.97
CA TRP A 64 16.90 15.94 -3.05
C TRP A 64 17.68 14.73 -2.52
N HIS A 65 18.87 14.95 -1.95
CA HIS A 65 19.68 13.87 -1.37
C HIS A 65 19.24 13.56 0.06
N ASN A 66 19.49 12.33 0.50
CA ASN A 66 19.23 11.83 1.85
C ASN A 66 17.74 11.89 2.25
N LEU A 67 16.83 11.63 1.30
CA LEU A 67 15.39 11.62 1.56
C LEU A 67 14.95 10.49 2.51
N ASP A 68 15.78 9.44 2.66
CA ASP A 68 15.60 8.35 3.63
C ASP A 68 15.34 8.89 5.05
N ARG A 69 16.02 9.98 5.44
CA ARG A 69 15.86 10.62 6.75
C ARG A 69 14.44 11.13 7.04
N TYR A 70 13.63 11.34 6.01
CA TYR A 70 12.25 11.79 6.15
C TYR A 70 11.25 10.65 6.09
N PHE A 71 11.63 9.49 5.55
CA PHE A 71 10.73 8.35 5.32
C PHE A 71 10.92 7.20 6.33
N ASP A 72 12.01 7.19 7.09
CA ASP A 72 12.27 6.21 8.18
C ASP A 72 11.50 6.52 9.50
N LYS A 73 10.51 7.40 9.47
CA LYS A 73 9.62 7.73 10.61
C LYS A 73 8.24 7.12 10.43
#